data_AF-A0A914YXU1-F1
#
_entry.id   AF-A0A914YXU1-F1
#
_cell.length_a   1.000
_cell.length_b   1.000
_cell.length_c   1.000
_cell.angle_alpha   90.00
_cell.angle_beta   90.00
_cell.angle_gamma   90.00
#
_symmetry.space_group_name_H-M   'P 1'
#
loop_
_entity.id
_entity.type
_entity.pdbx_description
1 polymer ?
#
loop_
_entity_poly.entity_id
_entity_poly.type
_entity_poly.pdbx_seq_one_letter_code
_entity_poly.pdbx_strand_id
1 'polypeptide(L)'
;MNALRHPQEIFLLPDDFSNYNLLIEEIRHWHLDNLEKQIVALTRSNAIPSSILISYHGTLTFGKQGFSTDVNFRKIHRILVSGKMSDCRQVFGDTLNLGRDGDMGEDRYTSRVYLKHTFLEQAFDYLAANGYSLITASAHTPAPNAYTQHKDEQECYMHYSQFTFQKL
;
A
#
# COMPACT_ATOMS: atom_id res chain seq x y z
N MET A 1 -22.38 13.59 -28.28
CA MET A 1 -22.58 14.66 -29.29
C MET A 1 -21.37 15.58 -29.44
N ASN A 2 -20.82 16.18 -28.36
CA ASN A 2 -19.65 17.08 -28.48
C ASN A 2 -18.40 16.40 -29.08
N ALA A 3 -18.08 15.17 -28.66
CA ALA A 3 -16.95 14.40 -29.19
C ALA A 3 -17.02 14.10 -30.71
N LEU A 4 -18.23 14.05 -31.28
CA LEU A 4 -18.44 13.77 -32.71
C LEU A 4 -18.41 15.04 -33.56
N ARG A 5 -18.59 16.22 -32.95
CA ARG A 5 -18.57 17.52 -33.64
C ARG A 5 -17.14 18.00 -33.89
N HIS A 6 -16.20 17.62 -33.03
CA HIS A 6 -14.80 18.05 -33.10
C HIS A 6 -13.85 16.85 -32.95
N PRO A 7 -13.65 16.04 -34.01
CA PRO A 7 -12.83 14.83 -33.94
C PRO A 7 -11.32 15.09 -33.70
N GLN A 8 -10.89 16.36 -33.78
CA GLN A 8 -9.51 16.79 -33.55
C GLN A 8 -9.31 17.50 -32.20
N GLU A 9 -10.37 17.78 -31.46
CA GLU A 9 -10.27 18.43 -30.14
C GLU A 9 -10.09 17.38 -29.04
N ILE A 10 -9.29 17.76 -28.04
CA ILE A 10 -9.08 16.96 -26.84
C ILE A 10 -10.41 16.89 -26.09
N PHE A 11 -10.88 15.68 -25.81
CA PHE A 11 -12.11 15.48 -25.07
C PHE A 11 -11.91 15.91 -23.61
N LEU A 12 -12.46 17.06 -23.23
CA LEU A 12 -12.39 17.60 -21.88
C LEU A 12 -13.62 17.16 -21.07
N LEU A 13 -13.37 16.35 -20.04
CA LEU A 13 -14.35 16.01 -19.02
C LEU A 13 -14.28 17.03 -17.88
N PRO A 14 -15.41 17.41 -17.26
CA PRO A 14 -15.40 18.17 -16.03
C PRO A 14 -14.64 17.45 -14.92
N ASP A 15 -13.94 18.20 -14.06
CA ASP A 15 -13.12 17.64 -12.97
C ASP A 15 -13.94 16.76 -12.00
N ASP A 16 -15.23 17.06 -11.81
CA ASP A 16 -16.16 16.33 -10.93
C ASP A 16 -17.02 15.27 -11.66
N PHE A 17 -16.59 14.79 -12.83
CA PHE A 17 -17.35 13.77 -13.55
C PHE A 17 -17.33 12.43 -12.79
N SER A 18 -18.48 11.94 -12.32
CA SER A 18 -18.57 10.70 -11.52
C SER A 18 -18.99 9.46 -12.33
N ASN A 19 -19.57 9.66 -13.52
CA ASN A 19 -20.24 8.61 -14.29
C ASN A 19 -19.34 7.96 -15.36
N TYR A 20 -18.09 7.65 -15.03
CA TYR A 20 -17.13 7.06 -15.98
C TYR A 20 -17.60 5.73 -16.56
N ASN A 21 -18.28 4.88 -15.77
CA ASN A 21 -18.74 3.57 -16.23
C ASN A 21 -19.79 3.68 -17.35
N LEU A 22 -20.78 4.56 -17.17
CA LEU A 22 -21.81 4.81 -18.19
C LEU A 22 -21.21 5.40 -19.47
N LEU A 23 -20.25 6.32 -19.32
CA LEU A 23 -19.55 6.90 -20.44
C LEU A 23 -18.77 5.83 -21.24
N ILE A 24 -18.08 4.91 -20.57
CA ILE A 24 -17.35 3.82 -21.23
C ILE A 24 -18.31 2.87 -21.96
N GLU A 25 -19.47 2.56 -21.37
CA GLU A 25 -20.48 1.71 -22.01
C GLU A 25 -21.05 2.35 -23.28
N GLU A 26 -21.39 3.64 -23.24
CA GLU A 26 -21.84 4.36 -24.43
C GLU A 26 -20.76 4.39 -25.51
N ILE A 27 -19.50 4.62 -25.15
CA ILE A 27 -18.39 4.68 -26.11
C ILE A 27 -18.19 3.35 -26.84
N ARG A 28 -18.32 2.23 -26.12
CA ARG A 28 -18.30 0.90 -26.72
C ARG A 28 -19.50 0.67 -27.63
N HIS A 29 -20.69 1.10 -27.21
CA HIS A 29 -21.90 0.99 -28.01
C HIS A 29 -21.79 1.75 -29.35
N TRP A 30 -21.11 2.91 -29.36
CA TRP A 30 -20.91 3.72 -30.56
C TRP A 30 -19.59 3.45 -31.31
N HIS A 31 -18.80 2.44 -30.89
CA HIS A 31 -17.52 2.06 -31.50
C HIS A 31 -16.53 3.23 -31.68
N LEU A 32 -16.38 4.07 -30.64
CA LEU A 32 -15.51 5.25 -30.68
C LEU A 32 -14.12 4.95 -30.09
N ASP A 33 -13.32 4.16 -30.81
CA ASP A 33 -12.01 3.66 -30.34
C ASP A 33 -11.00 4.77 -29.96
N ASN A 34 -11.05 5.91 -30.65
CA ASN A 34 -10.19 7.05 -30.34
C ASN A 34 -10.58 7.70 -28.99
N LEU A 35 -11.89 7.78 -28.73
CA LEU A 35 -12.42 8.36 -27.50
C LEU A 35 -12.18 7.43 -26.31
N GLU A 36 -12.29 6.11 -26.52
CA GLU A 36 -11.94 5.11 -25.50
C GLU A 36 -10.48 5.26 -25.07
N LYS A 37 -9.54 5.40 -26.03
CA LYS A 37 -8.13 5.62 -25.72
C LYS A 37 -7.89 6.91 -24.93
N GLN A 38 -8.57 8.01 -25.31
CA GLN A 38 -8.45 9.29 -24.61
C GLN A 38 -8.99 9.22 -23.18
N ILE A 39 -10.16 8.58 -22.97
CA ILE A 39 -10.75 8.45 -21.64
C ILE A 39 -9.96 7.50 -20.77
N VAL A 40 -9.45 6.39 -21.30
CA VAL A 40 -8.56 5.51 -20.53
C VAL A 40 -7.29 6.26 -20.11
N ALA A 41 -6.74 7.14 -20.96
CA ALA A 41 -5.61 7.98 -20.60
C ALA A 41 -5.97 9.03 -19.54
N LEU A 42 -7.11 9.71 -19.68
CA LEU A 42 -7.64 10.69 -18.73
C LEU A 42 -8.02 10.07 -17.37
N THR A 43 -8.64 8.89 -17.38
CA THR A 43 -8.97 8.15 -16.15
C THR A 43 -7.71 7.70 -15.44
N ARG A 44 -6.63 7.36 -16.16
CA ARG A 44 -5.33 7.10 -15.54
C ARG A 44 -4.68 8.38 -14.98
N SER A 45 -4.81 9.52 -15.65
CA SER A 45 -4.25 10.79 -15.14
C SER A 45 -5.02 11.33 -13.94
N ASN A 46 -6.34 11.07 -13.88
CA ASN A 46 -7.22 11.50 -12.80
C ASN A 46 -7.48 10.39 -11.76
N ALA A 47 -6.81 9.24 -11.89
CA ALA A 47 -6.93 8.17 -10.92
C ALA A 47 -6.39 8.66 -9.57
N ILE A 48 -7.19 8.52 -8.53
CA ILE A 48 -6.72 8.76 -7.16
C ILE A 48 -5.64 7.72 -6.89
N PRO A 49 -4.39 8.12 -6.63
CA PRO A 49 -3.31 7.17 -6.47
C PRO A 49 -3.58 6.28 -5.26
N SER A 50 -3.55 4.97 -5.46
CA SER A 50 -3.68 4.02 -4.35
C SER A 50 -2.35 3.92 -3.62
N SER A 51 -2.39 4.06 -2.30
CA SER A 51 -1.21 4.02 -1.44
C SER A 51 -1.38 2.96 -0.36
N ILE A 52 -0.40 2.06 -0.28
CA ILE A 52 -0.31 1.03 0.76
C ILE A 52 1.01 1.23 1.50
N LEU A 53 0.94 1.23 2.82
CA LEU A 53 2.10 1.31 3.70
C LEU A 53 2.30 -0.01 4.43
N ILE A 54 3.51 -0.55 4.32
CA ILE A 54 3.95 -1.74 5.03
C ILE A 54 4.88 -1.30 6.15
N SER A 55 4.62 -1.74 7.37
CA SER A 55 5.51 -1.46 8.49
C SER A 55 5.72 -2.66 9.39
N TYR A 56 6.81 -2.65 10.13
CA TYR A 56 7.07 -3.70 11.11
C TYR A 56 7.91 -3.17 12.27
N HIS A 57 7.80 -3.86 13.40
CA HIS A 57 8.70 -3.69 14.54
C HIS A 57 9.72 -4.83 14.56
N GLY A 58 11.00 -4.47 14.49
CA GLY A 58 12.12 -5.39 14.64
C GLY A 58 12.81 -5.19 15.98
N THR A 59 13.28 -6.28 16.58
CA THR A 59 14.17 -6.23 17.75
C THR A 59 15.55 -6.73 17.33
N LEU A 60 16.60 -6.08 17.83
CA LEU A 60 17.96 -6.55 17.65
C LEU A 60 18.39 -7.30 18.91
N THR A 61 18.71 -8.58 18.80
CA THR A 61 19.30 -9.35 19.90
C THR A 61 20.78 -9.02 20.01
N PHE A 62 21.17 -8.30 21.06
CA PHE A 62 22.58 -8.24 21.47
C PHE A 62 22.88 -9.53 22.24
N GLY A 63 23.67 -10.43 21.64
CA GLY A 63 24.15 -11.62 22.31
C GLY A 63 25.10 -11.25 23.47
N LYS A 64 25.05 -12.02 24.57
CA LYS A 64 25.92 -11.87 25.76
C LYS A 64 27.43 -12.07 25.49
N GLN A 65 27.83 -12.47 24.28
CA GLN A 65 29.22 -12.46 23.83
C GLN A 65 29.33 -11.50 22.65
N GLY A 66 30.09 -10.43 22.86
CA GLY A 66 30.32 -9.41 21.84
C GLY A 66 30.79 -10.02 20.51
N PHE A 67 30.31 -9.42 19.42
CA PHE A 67 30.87 -9.56 18.08
C PHE A 67 31.12 -11.00 17.59
N SER A 68 30.22 -11.95 17.84
CA SER A 68 30.14 -13.10 16.93
C SER A 68 29.67 -12.56 15.57
N THR A 69 30.56 -12.60 14.59
CA THR A 69 30.40 -12.17 13.20
C THR A 69 29.29 -12.89 12.42
N ASP A 70 28.54 -13.77 13.08
CA ASP A 70 27.34 -14.40 12.55
C ASP A 70 26.17 -13.42 12.63
N VAL A 71 26.00 -12.70 11.52
CA VAL A 71 24.75 -12.10 10.99
C VAL A 71 23.56 -12.23 11.95
N ASN A 72 23.44 -11.31 12.92
CA ASN A 72 22.24 -11.22 13.75
C ASN A 72 21.08 -10.78 12.86
N PHE A 73 20.30 -11.75 12.37
CA PHE A 73 19.14 -11.48 11.54
C PHE A 73 18.07 -10.73 12.33
N ARG A 74 17.52 -9.70 11.70
CA ARG A 74 16.43 -8.92 12.28
C ARG A 74 15.18 -9.80 12.39
N LYS A 75 14.72 -10.04 13.62
CA LYS A 75 13.48 -10.80 13.86
C LYS A 75 12.26 -9.89 13.67
N ILE A 76 11.50 -10.15 12.60
CA ILE A 76 10.22 -9.48 12.34
C ILE A 76 9.11 -10.25 13.04
N HIS A 77 8.38 -9.61 13.94
CA HIS A 77 7.32 -10.29 14.69
C HIS A 77 5.97 -10.26 13.95
N ARG A 78 5.63 -9.11 13.37
CA ARG A 78 4.41 -8.88 12.58
C ARG A 78 4.68 -7.82 11.53
N ILE A 79 4.07 -7.98 10.36
CA ILE A 79 4.05 -6.98 9.31
C ILE A 79 2.67 -6.32 9.34
N LEU A 80 2.63 -5.04 9.70
CA LEU A 80 1.46 -4.19 9.68
C LEU A 80 1.24 -3.66 8.27
N VAL A 81 -0.03 -3.59 7.86
CA VAL A 81 -0.44 -3.02 6.58
C VAL A 81 -1.40 -1.88 6.85
N SER A 82 -1.15 -0.74 6.23
CA SER A 82 -2.01 0.45 6.30
C SER A 82 -2.39 0.91 4.90
N GLY A 83 -3.64 1.31 4.70
CA GLY A 83 -4.15 1.72 3.39
C GLY A 83 -5.66 1.60 3.31
N LYS A 84 -6.21 1.78 2.11
CA LYS A 84 -7.63 1.56 1.84
C LYS A 84 -7.95 0.06 1.93
N MET A 85 -9.05 -0.30 2.60
CA MET A 85 -9.38 -1.69 2.89
C MET A 85 -9.61 -2.53 1.62
N SER A 86 -10.29 -1.95 0.61
CA SER A 86 -10.45 -2.55 -0.72
C SER A 86 -9.11 -2.97 -1.33
N ASP A 87 -8.14 -2.07 -1.29
CA ASP A 87 -6.86 -2.22 -1.98
C ASP A 87 -5.98 -3.22 -1.24
N CYS A 88 -5.98 -3.16 0.09
CA CYS A 88 -5.28 -4.13 0.93
C CYS A 88 -5.84 -5.55 0.68
N ARG A 89 -7.17 -5.71 0.62
CA ARG A 89 -7.82 -7.00 0.36
C ARG A 89 -7.54 -7.51 -1.05
N GLN A 90 -7.52 -6.63 -2.05
CA GLN A 90 -7.16 -6.99 -3.42
C GLN A 90 -5.72 -7.54 -3.52
N VAL A 91 -4.76 -6.92 -2.83
CA VAL A 91 -3.35 -7.30 -2.92
C VAL A 91 -3.06 -8.57 -2.10
N PHE A 92 -3.54 -8.62 -0.87
CA PHE A 92 -3.11 -9.62 0.10
C PHE A 92 -4.16 -10.71 0.39
N GLY A 93 -5.44 -10.47 0.08
CA GLY A 93 -6.52 -11.45 0.22
C GLY A 93 -6.50 -12.18 1.56
N ASP A 94 -6.41 -13.51 1.50
CA ASP A 94 -6.42 -14.40 2.67
C ASP A 94 -5.15 -14.32 3.53
N THR A 95 -4.08 -13.70 3.06
CA THR A 95 -2.86 -13.49 3.86
C THR A 95 -3.03 -12.38 4.88
N LEU A 96 -4.05 -11.52 4.74
CA LEU A 96 -4.40 -10.51 5.73
C LEU A 96 -5.11 -11.12 6.93
N ASN A 97 -4.72 -10.65 8.10
CA ASN A 97 -5.47 -10.80 9.33
C ASN A 97 -6.16 -9.47 9.63
N LEU A 98 -7.48 -9.46 9.56
CA LEU A 98 -8.30 -8.28 9.79
C LEU A 98 -8.49 -7.96 11.29
N GLY A 99 -7.93 -8.78 12.18
CA GLY A 99 -8.07 -8.61 13.62
C GLY A 99 -9.53 -8.67 14.08
N ARG A 100 -9.85 -7.89 15.12
CA ARG A 100 -11.22 -7.73 15.65
C ARG A 100 -12.03 -6.65 14.93
N ASP A 101 -11.40 -5.87 14.06
CA ASP A 101 -12.02 -4.78 13.29
C ASP A 101 -12.46 -5.27 11.89
N GLY A 102 -12.80 -6.56 11.73
CA GLY A 102 -13.17 -7.18 10.45
C GLY A 102 -14.38 -6.56 9.74
N ASP A 103 -15.12 -5.70 10.42
CA ASP A 103 -16.31 -4.99 9.92
C ASP A 103 -16.01 -3.55 9.46
N MET A 104 -14.73 -3.26 9.17
CA MET A 104 -14.37 -2.03 8.49
C MET A 104 -14.81 -2.11 7.03
N GLY A 105 -15.91 -1.42 6.70
CA GLY A 105 -16.42 -1.30 5.32
C GLY A 105 -15.32 -0.98 4.29
N GLU A 106 -15.46 -1.51 3.08
CA GLU A 106 -14.38 -1.62 2.08
C GLU A 106 -13.79 -0.28 1.63
N ASP A 107 -14.56 0.80 1.75
CA ASP A 107 -14.14 2.14 1.34
C ASP A 107 -13.31 2.87 2.41
N ARG A 108 -13.16 2.29 3.61
CA ARG A 108 -12.43 2.92 4.73
C ARG A 108 -10.94 2.63 4.69
N TYR A 109 -10.14 3.60 5.15
CA TYR A 109 -8.73 3.41 5.44
C TYR A 109 -8.55 2.70 6.78
N THR A 110 -7.54 1.84 6.86
CA THR A 110 -7.16 1.11 8.09
C THR A 110 -5.64 1.13 8.28
N SER A 111 -5.21 1.01 9.53
CA SER A 111 -3.80 0.83 9.92
C SER A 111 -3.60 -0.31 10.93
N ARG A 112 -4.65 -1.12 11.13
CA ARG A 112 -4.74 -2.13 12.19
C ARG A 112 -4.69 -3.57 11.68
N VAL A 113 -4.52 -3.75 10.38
CA VAL A 113 -4.43 -5.06 9.75
C VAL A 113 -2.96 -5.48 9.67
N TYR A 114 -2.72 -6.80 9.70
CA TYR A 114 -1.38 -7.35 9.64
C TYR A 114 -1.36 -8.64 8.83
N LEU A 115 -0.20 -9.00 8.28
CA LEU A 115 -0.05 -10.24 7.52
C LEU A 115 0.09 -11.44 8.46
N LYS A 116 -0.45 -12.59 8.02
CA LYS A 116 -0.33 -13.87 8.74
C LYS A 116 1.10 -14.41 8.73
N HIS A 117 1.91 -14.01 7.75
CA HIS A 117 3.33 -14.36 7.65
C HIS A 117 4.21 -13.17 8.08
N THR A 118 5.49 -13.45 8.29
CA THR A 118 6.50 -12.47 8.71
C THR A 118 7.60 -12.25 7.67
N PHE A 119 7.49 -12.86 6.49
CA PHE A 119 8.40 -12.67 5.37
C PHE A 119 8.11 -11.34 4.67
N LEU A 120 9.07 -10.41 4.71
CA LEU A 120 8.89 -9.05 4.19
C LEU A 120 8.95 -9.03 2.66
N GLU A 121 9.85 -9.81 2.09
CA GLU A 121 10.09 -9.96 0.67
C GLU A 121 8.83 -10.48 -0.03
N GLN A 122 8.17 -11.47 0.58
CA GLN A 122 6.89 -11.99 0.09
C GLN A 122 5.81 -10.89 0.04
N ALA A 123 5.76 -10.00 1.03
CA ALA A 123 4.81 -8.89 1.02
C ALA A 123 5.11 -7.89 -0.12
N PHE A 124 6.39 -7.67 -0.39
CA PHE A 124 6.83 -6.81 -1.50
C PHE A 124 6.51 -7.43 -2.86
N ASP A 125 6.67 -8.74 -3.01
CA ASP A 125 6.32 -9.47 -4.22
C ASP A 125 4.82 -9.38 -4.53
N TYR A 126 3.96 -9.51 -3.51
CA TYR A 126 2.51 -9.31 -3.69
C TYR A 126 2.16 -7.90 -4.17
N LEU A 127 2.81 -6.87 -3.62
CA LEU A 127 2.60 -5.48 -4.03
C LEU A 127 3.09 -5.24 -5.46
N ALA A 128 4.29 -5.72 -5.80
CA ALA A 128 4.86 -5.60 -7.13
C ALA A 128 4.00 -6.29 -8.19
N ALA A 129 3.50 -7.49 -7.91
CA ALA A 129 2.59 -8.23 -8.79
C ALA A 129 1.27 -7.50 -9.06
N ASN A 130 0.84 -6.62 -8.15
CA ASN A 130 -0.38 -5.81 -8.28
C ASN A 130 -0.13 -4.40 -8.87
N GLY A 131 1.11 -4.11 -9.29
CA GLY A 131 1.48 -2.84 -9.93
C GLY A 131 1.83 -1.72 -8.96
N TYR A 132 2.10 -2.03 -7.69
CA TYR A 132 2.61 -1.04 -6.74
C TYR A 132 4.12 -0.92 -6.86
N SER A 133 4.62 0.32 -6.78
CA SER A 133 6.04 0.62 -6.73
C SER A 133 6.43 1.18 -5.36
N LEU A 134 7.59 0.78 -4.85
CA LEU A 134 8.15 1.34 -3.61
C LEU A 134 8.58 2.79 -3.86
N ILE A 135 7.97 3.75 -3.16
CA ILE A 135 8.27 5.17 -3.31
C ILE A 135 9.19 5.70 -2.20
N THR A 136 9.06 5.17 -0.99
CA THR A 136 9.89 5.60 0.15
C THR A 136 10.03 4.49 1.18
N ALA A 137 11.17 4.49 1.86
CA ALA A 137 11.46 3.65 3.00
C ALA A 137 12.03 4.53 4.11
N SER A 138 11.55 4.34 5.34
CA SER A 138 12.12 5.03 6.50
C SER A 138 12.19 4.08 7.69
N ALA A 139 13.16 4.33 8.55
CA ALA A 139 13.35 3.60 9.79
C ALA A 139 13.49 4.59 10.94
N HIS A 140 12.80 4.31 12.03
CA HIS A 140 12.84 5.08 13.25
C HIS A 140 13.24 4.16 14.39
N THR A 141 14.24 4.57 15.17
CA THR A 141 14.63 3.90 16.40
C THR A 141 14.22 4.81 17.55
N PRO A 142 13.11 4.54 18.26
CA PRO A 142 12.81 5.26 19.49
C PRO A 142 14.02 5.24 20.42
N ALA A 143 14.39 6.42 20.94
CA ALA A 143 15.42 6.53 21.96
C ALA A 143 14.98 5.75 23.21
N PRO A 144 15.89 5.03 23.88
CA PRO A 144 15.56 4.34 25.12
C PRO A 144 15.06 5.38 26.15
N ASN A 145 13.88 5.15 26.72
CA ASN A 145 13.36 5.98 27.79
C ASN A 145 14.24 5.81 29.03
N ALA A 146 14.60 6.90 29.71
CA ALA A 146 15.41 6.84 30.94
C ALA A 146 14.79 5.97 32.06
N TYR A 147 13.49 5.67 31.97
CA TYR A 147 12.74 4.82 32.90
C TYR A 147 12.73 3.31 32.55
N THR A 148 13.25 2.89 31.39
CA THR A 148 13.28 1.46 30.99
C THR A 148 14.55 0.71 31.41
N GLN A 149 15.33 1.25 32.36
CA GLN A 149 16.54 0.59 32.90
C GLN A 149 16.29 -0.78 33.57
N HIS A 150 15.02 -1.15 33.80
CA HIS A 150 14.62 -2.43 34.40
C HIS A 150 13.91 -3.41 33.45
N LYS A 151 13.83 -3.13 32.15
CA LYS A 151 13.33 -4.09 31.15
C LYS A 151 14.49 -4.76 30.45
N ASP A 152 14.32 -6.04 30.11
CA ASP A 152 15.29 -6.85 29.35
C ASP A 152 15.90 -6.00 28.22
N GLU A 153 17.23 -5.96 28.13
CA GLU A 153 18.02 -5.15 27.18
C GLU A 153 17.53 -5.32 25.72
N GLN A 154 16.88 -6.46 25.45
CA GLN A 154 16.22 -6.84 24.21
C GLN A 154 15.03 -5.96 23.80
N GLU A 155 14.23 -5.47 24.75
CA GLU A 155 13.07 -4.59 24.49
C GLU A 155 13.48 -3.13 24.29
N CYS A 156 14.70 -2.76 24.69
CA CYS A 156 15.21 -1.38 24.63
C CYS A 156 15.58 -0.93 23.20
N TYR A 157 15.68 -1.86 22.25
CA TYR A 157 16.03 -1.58 20.85
C TYR A 157 14.93 -2.05 19.90
N MET A 158 13.73 -1.47 20.07
CA MET A 158 12.67 -1.60 19.07
C MET A 158 12.99 -0.70 17.89
N HIS A 159 13.20 -1.28 16.71
CA HIS A 159 13.30 -0.53 15.46
C HIS A 159 11.96 -0.59 14.73
N TYR A 160 11.41 0.56 14.38
CA TYR A 160 10.25 0.66 13.51
C TYR A 160 10.72 0.95 12.08
N SER A 161 10.29 0.13 11.12
CA SER A 161 10.57 0.37 9.70
C SER A 161 9.25 0.44 8.94
N GLN A 162 9.16 1.38 8.01
CA GLN A 162 8.00 1.60 7.16
C GLN A 162 8.40 1.78 5.70
N PHE A 163 7.58 1.27 4.82
CA PHE A 163 7.75 1.25 3.37
C PHE A 163 6.44 1.69 2.74
N THR A 164 6.48 2.76 1.95
CA THR A 164 5.29 3.26 1.27
C THR A 164 5.33 2.83 -0.18
N PHE A 165 4.23 2.23 -0.62
CA PHE A 165 4.00 1.75 -1.97
C PHE A 165 2.86 2.53 -2.61
N GLN A 166 3.01 2.87 -3.88
CA GLN A 166 2.01 3.62 -4.63
C GLN A 166 1.73 2.95 -5.97
N LYS A 167 0.46 2.99 -6.38
CA LYS A 167 -0.04 2.61 -7.69
C LYS A 167 -0.77 3.79 -8.31
N LEU A 168 -0.36 4.16 -9.52
CA LEU A 168 -0.97 5.19 -10.36
C LEU A 168 -2.00 4.55 -11.30
#